data_AF-E2AVD5-F1
#
_entry.id   AF-E2AVD5-F1
#
_cell.length_a   1.000
_cell.length_b   1.000
_cell.length_c   1.000
_cell.angle_alpha   90.00
_cell.angle_beta   90.00
_cell.angle_gamma   90.00
#
_symmetry.space_group_name_H-M   'P 1'
#
loop_
_entity.id
_entity.type
_entity.pdbx_description
1 polymer ?
#
loop_
_entity_poly.entity_id
_entity_poly.type
_entity_poly.pdbx_seq_one_letter_code
_entity_poly.pdbx_strand_id
1 'polypeptide(L)'
;SSNLAIKYNFDQIFLCLKQFRFLYKYIKFLSKSKKKQIFERQLIITVQYFLPHVSYSIINTLLDNIAQEVQFRVKNKYPKHSIFSIPLEIFSFWRDNNIYDNFWNSTEEKQIMLVLEEYVFSN
;
A
#
# COMPACT_ATOMS: atom_id res chain seq x y z
N SER A 1 -10.66 -43.98 8.52
CA SER A 1 -10.81 -42.95 9.57
C SER A 1 -9.51 -42.23 9.90
N SER A 2 -8.35 -42.90 9.95
CA SER A 2 -7.02 -42.32 10.27
C SER A 2 -6.57 -41.17 9.34
N ASN A 3 -6.78 -41.28 8.03
CA ASN A 3 -6.34 -40.28 7.05
C ASN A 3 -7.06 -38.92 7.20
N LEU A 4 -8.36 -38.93 7.53
CA LEU A 4 -9.13 -37.71 7.77
C LEU A 4 -8.68 -36.98 9.04
N ALA A 5 -8.37 -37.73 10.11
CA ALA A 5 -7.86 -37.15 11.36
C ALA A 5 -6.47 -36.53 11.17
N ILE A 6 -5.59 -37.20 10.40
CA ILE A 6 -4.27 -36.67 10.06
C ILE A 6 -4.40 -35.37 9.26
N LYS A 7 -5.24 -35.36 8.21
CA LYS A 7 -5.49 -34.16 7.41
C LYS A 7 -6.03 -33.00 8.25
N TYR A 8 -7.03 -33.27 9.11
CA TYR A 8 -7.57 -32.28 10.03
C TYR A 8 -6.49 -31.69 10.95
N ASN A 9 -5.64 -32.53 11.53
CA ASN A 9 -4.56 -32.07 12.40
C ASN A 9 -3.55 -31.18 11.64
N PHE A 10 -3.19 -31.55 10.41
CA PHE A 10 -2.34 -30.72 9.56
C PHE A 10 -2.99 -29.38 9.23
N ASP A 11 -4.28 -29.35 8.91
CA ASP A 11 -5.01 -28.11 8.63
C ASP A 11 -5.01 -27.19 9.87
N GLN A 12 -5.22 -27.74 11.08
CA GLN A 12 -5.16 -26.98 12.32
C GLN A 12 -3.76 -26.42 12.60
N ILE A 13 -2.70 -27.23 12.43
CA ILE A 13 -1.31 -26.79 12.58
C ILE A 13 -1.01 -25.68 11.57
N PHE A 14 -1.41 -25.86 10.30
CA PHE A 14 -1.20 -24.86 9.27
C PHE A 14 -1.90 -23.54 9.59
N LEU A 15 -3.17 -23.57 10.02
CA LEU A 15 -3.91 -22.38 10.44
C LEU A 15 -3.23 -21.67 11.62
N CYS A 16 -2.77 -22.43 12.60
CA CYS A 16 -2.05 -21.93 13.77
C CYS A 16 -0.76 -21.20 13.37
N LEU A 17 0.08 -21.84 12.54
CA LEU A 17 1.32 -21.24 12.02
C LEU A 17 1.05 -19.97 11.21
N LYS A 18 -0.02 -19.99 10.40
CA LYS A 18 -0.45 -18.86 9.58
C LYS A 18 -0.86 -17.66 10.46
N GLN A 19 -1.61 -17.89 11.52
CA GLN A 19 -2.00 -16.87 12.50
C GLN A 19 -0.78 -16.30 13.23
N PHE A 20 0.13 -17.14 13.73
CA PHE A 20 1.35 -16.69 14.39
C PHE A 20 2.23 -15.85 13.47
N ARG A 21 2.40 -16.26 12.21
CA ARG A 21 3.16 -15.49 11.21
C ARG A 21 2.54 -14.11 10.95
N PHE A 22 1.21 -14.04 10.87
CA PHE A 22 0.50 -12.77 10.71
C PHE A 22 0.68 -11.87 11.93
N LEU A 23 0.41 -12.38 13.13
CA LEU A 23 0.56 -11.64 14.39
C LEU A 23 1.98 -11.10 14.55
N TYR A 24 3.00 -11.93 14.27
CA TYR A 24 4.40 -11.51 14.30
C TYR A 24 4.66 -10.32 13.35
N LYS A 25 4.22 -10.42 12.09
CA LYS A 25 4.39 -9.33 11.11
C LYS A 25 3.65 -8.07 11.54
N TYR A 26 2.43 -8.21 12.02
CA TYR A 26 1.59 -7.10 12.43
C TYR A 26 2.15 -6.37 13.65
N ILE A 27 2.56 -7.10 14.70
CA ILE A 27 3.22 -6.54 15.88
C ILE A 27 4.54 -5.86 15.50
N LYS A 28 5.37 -6.50 14.66
CA LYS A 28 6.63 -5.91 14.16
C LYS A 28 6.39 -4.64 13.34
N PHE A 29 5.25 -4.51 12.67
CA PHE A 29 4.86 -3.30 11.97
C PHE A 29 4.42 -2.21 12.96
N LEU A 30 3.57 -2.55 13.94
CA LEU A 30 3.11 -1.62 14.97
C LEU A 30 4.22 -1.15 15.92
N SER A 31 5.31 -1.90 16.08
CA SER A 31 6.47 -1.47 16.85
C SER A 31 7.32 -0.41 16.16
N LYS A 32 7.07 -0.11 14.87
CA LYS A 32 7.74 0.97 14.15
C LYS A 32 7.24 2.34 14.62
N SER A 33 8.02 3.39 14.35
CA SER A 33 7.55 4.76 14.58
C SER A 33 6.27 5.06 13.79
N LYS A 34 5.43 5.98 14.29
CA LYS A 34 4.17 6.37 13.63
C LYS A 34 4.35 6.84 12.19
N LYS A 35 5.50 7.45 11.86
CA LYS A 35 5.89 7.81 10.49
C LYS A 35 6.09 6.58 9.60
N LYS A 36 6.53 5.45 10.12
CA LYS A 36 6.77 4.21 9.34
C LYS A 36 5.58 3.26 9.31
N GLN A 37 4.47 3.59 9.99
CA GLN A 37 3.24 2.80 10.02
C GLN A 37 2.31 3.16 8.83
N ILE A 38 2.83 3.08 7.60
CA ILE A 38 2.07 3.44 6.39
C ILE A 38 0.96 2.44 6.09
N PHE A 39 -0.17 2.96 5.58
CA PHE A 39 -1.39 2.18 5.36
C PHE A 39 -1.18 1.07 4.32
N GLU A 40 -0.42 1.31 3.26
CA GLU A 40 -0.15 0.32 2.22
C GLU A 40 0.56 -0.92 2.81
N ARG A 41 1.51 -0.72 3.74
CA ARG A 41 2.19 -1.84 4.43
C ARG A 41 1.23 -2.62 5.31
N GLN A 42 0.30 -1.94 6.00
CA GLN A 42 -0.71 -2.60 6.81
C GLN A 42 -1.66 -3.44 5.95
N LEU A 43 -2.11 -2.89 4.82
CA LEU A 43 -2.92 -3.62 3.84
C LEU A 43 -2.18 -4.84 3.30
N ILE A 44 -0.90 -4.71 2.92
CA ILE A 44 -0.10 -5.84 2.41
C ILE A 44 0.03 -6.95 3.46
N ILE A 45 0.28 -6.62 4.73
CA ILE A 45 0.35 -7.63 5.81
C ILE A 45 -0.99 -8.38 5.93
N THR A 46 -2.10 -7.65 5.81
CA THR A 46 -3.46 -8.19 5.88
C THR A 46 -3.76 -9.07 4.67
N VAL A 47 -3.48 -8.60 3.45
CA VAL A 47 -3.67 -9.37 2.21
C VAL A 47 -2.82 -10.63 2.21
N GLN A 48 -1.57 -10.57 2.66
CA GLN A 48 -0.68 -11.74 2.75
C GLN A 48 -1.20 -12.83 3.70
N TYR A 49 -2.06 -12.48 4.66
CA TYR A 49 -2.75 -13.49 5.44
C TYR A 49 -3.72 -14.28 4.57
N PHE A 50 -4.50 -13.65 3.69
CA PHE A 50 -5.42 -14.38 2.81
C PHE A 50 -4.73 -14.99 1.59
N LEU A 51 -3.78 -14.25 1.00
CA LEU A 51 -3.09 -14.54 -0.25
C LEU A 51 -1.56 -14.54 -0.03
N PRO A 52 -0.97 -15.65 0.44
CA PRO A 52 0.43 -15.69 0.87
C PRO A 52 1.46 -15.45 -0.25
N HIS A 53 1.03 -15.54 -1.51
CA HIS A 53 1.84 -15.34 -2.71
C HIS A 53 1.98 -13.86 -3.12
N VAL A 54 1.18 -12.95 -2.54
CA VAL A 54 1.30 -11.51 -2.82
C VAL A 54 2.56 -10.97 -2.14
N SER A 55 3.61 -10.69 -2.92
CA SER A 55 4.84 -10.10 -2.39
C SER A 55 4.69 -8.59 -2.20
N TYR A 56 5.46 -8.03 -1.25
CA TYR A 56 5.55 -6.57 -1.08
C TYR A 56 6.07 -5.89 -2.34
N SER A 57 7.03 -6.50 -3.05
CA SER A 57 7.62 -5.93 -4.26
C SER A 57 6.60 -5.76 -5.39
N ILE A 58 5.73 -6.75 -5.61
CA ILE A 58 4.70 -6.68 -6.65
C ILE A 58 3.75 -5.51 -6.38
N ILE A 59 3.26 -5.39 -5.14
CA ILE A 59 2.35 -4.30 -4.78
C ILE A 59 3.06 -2.95 -4.85
N ASN A 60 4.32 -2.85 -4.42
CA ASN A 60 5.08 -1.61 -4.50
C ASN A 60 5.25 -1.16 -5.96
N THR A 61 5.63 -2.07 -6.87
CA THR A 61 5.76 -1.77 -8.30
C THR A 61 4.42 -1.35 -8.91
N LEU A 62 3.31 -1.99 -8.53
CA LEU A 62 1.98 -1.58 -8.98
C LEU A 62 1.66 -0.15 -8.53
N LEU A 63 1.90 0.17 -7.26
CA LEU A 63 1.67 1.52 -6.72
C LEU A 63 2.57 2.57 -7.39
N ASP A 64 3.85 2.24 -7.63
CA ASP A 64 4.77 3.12 -8.35
C ASP A 64 4.28 3.41 -9.77
N ASN A 65 3.78 2.39 -10.49
CA ASN A 65 3.21 2.56 -11.83
C ASN A 65 1.96 3.45 -11.82
N ILE A 66 1.06 3.25 -10.84
CA ILE A 66 -0.15 4.09 -10.66
C ILE A 66 0.27 5.53 -10.39
N ALA A 67 1.22 5.75 -9.48
CA ALA A 67 1.71 7.09 -9.13
C ALA A 67 2.32 7.81 -10.34
N GLN A 68 3.12 7.11 -11.16
CA GLN A 68 3.71 7.66 -12.37
C GLN A 68 2.66 8.04 -13.42
N GLU A 69 1.68 7.17 -13.66
CA GLU A 69 0.61 7.42 -14.64
C GLU A 69 -0.30 8.57 -14.20
N VAL A 70 -0.69 8.61 -12.92
CA VAL A 70 -1.47 9.72 -12.36
C VAL A 70 -0.67 11.02 -12.45
N GLN A 71 0.61 11.02 -12.09
CA GLN A 71 1.47 12.19 -12.20
C GLN A 71 1.59 12.69 -13.65
N PHE A 72 1.72 11.78 -14.62
CA PHE A 72 1.72 12.12 -16.05
C PHE A 72 0.41 12.79 -16.48
N ARG A 73 -0.74 12.23 -16.08
CA ARG A 73 -2.06 12.81 -16.39
C ARG A 73 -2.31 14.15 -15.71
N VAL A 74 -1.90 14.31 -14.44
CA VAL A 74 -1.94 15.60 -13.74
C VAL A 74 -1.08 16.63 -14.48
N LYS A 75 0.09 16.24 -15.00
CA LYS A 75 0.96 17.16 -15.74
C LYS A 75 0.30 17.68 -17.01
N ASN A 76 -0.41 16.81 -17.71
CA ASN A 76 -1.09 17.17 -18.95
C ASN A 76 -2.31 18.06 -18.71
N LYS A 77 -3.09 17.79 -17.66
CA LYS A 77 -4.30 18.58 -17.33
C LYS A 77 -4.02 19.85 -16.55
N TYR A 78 -3.06 19.81 -15.63
CA TYR A 78 -2.73 20.87 -14.67
C TYR A 78 -1.21 21.12 -14.63
N PRO A 79 -0.60 21.60 -15.72
CA PRO A 79 0.86 21.73 -15.82
C PRO A 79 1.49 22.70 -14.81
N LYS A 80 0.69 23.61 -14.23
CA LYS A 80 1.11 24.57 -13.20
C LYS A 80 0.92 24.06 -11.76
N HIS A 81 0.50 22.81 -11.59
CA HIS A 81 0.27 22.23 -10.27
C HIS A 81 1.57 22.17 -9.46
N SER A 82 1.52 22.57 -8.17
CA SER A 82 2.71 22.69 -7.31
C SER A 82 3.45 21.37 -7.07
N ILE A 83 2.78 20.23 -7.19
CA ILE A 83 3.39 18.87 -7.21
C ILE A 83 4.64 18.77 -8.11
N PHE A 84 4.72 19.50 -9.22
CA PHE A 84 5.88 19.48 -10.12
C PHE A 84 7.05 20.34 -9.67
N SER A 85 6.84 21.19 -8.66
CA SER A 85 7.90 21.96 -7.99
C SER A 85 8.46 21.23 -6.78
N ILE A 86 7.90 20.06 -6.41
CA ILE A 86 8.33 19.28 -5.25
C ILE A 86 9.62 18.51 -5.60
N PRO A 87 10.67 18.57 -4.75
CA PRO A 87 11.88 17.80 -4.95
C PRO A 87 11.66 16.29 -4.90
N LEU A 88 12.46 15.53 -5.64
CA LEU A 88 12.37 14.06 -5.70
C LEU A 88 12.61 13.42 -4.32
N GLU A 89 13.43 14.05 -3.49
CA GLU A 89 13.74 13.61 -2.13
C GLU A 89 12.49 13.60 -1.24
N ILE A 90 11.59 14.56 -1.46
CA ILE A 90 10.31 14.64 -0.74
C ILE A 90 9.38 13.51 -1.19
N PHE A 91 9.29 13.23 -2.49
CA PHE A 91 8.53 12.06 -2.98
C PHE A 91 9.08 10.73 -2.44
N SER A 92 10.41 10.57 -2.44
CA SER A 92 11.07 9.40 -1.86
C SER A 92 10.78 9.27 -0.37
N PHE A 93 10.76 10.40 0.36
CA PHE A 93 10.37 10.42 1.75
C PHE A 93 8.91 10.00 1.96
N TRP A 94 7.98 10.54 1.18
CA TRP A 94 6.55 10.22 1.23
C TRP A 94 6.24 8.76 0.91
N ARG A 95 6.95 8.17 -0.06
CA ARG A 95 6.80 6.74 -0.40
C ARG A 95 7.01 5.81 0.81
N ASP A 96 7.92 6.18 1.69
CA ASP A 96 8.36 5.33 2.80
C ASP A 96 7.90 5.85 4.18
N ASN A 97 7.09 6.91 4.24
CA ASN A 97 6.64 7.52 5.48
C ASN A 97 5.22 8.11 5.39
N ASN A 98 4.45 7.97 6.47
CA ASN A 98 3.19 8.67 6.65
C ASN A 98 3.42 10.17 6.66
N ILE A 99 2.49 10.84 5.98
CA ILE A 99 2.37 12.29 5.91
C ILE A 99 1.15 12.67 6.73
N TYR A 100 1.29 13.65 7.61
CA TYR A 100 0.17 14.20 8.38
C TYR A 100 -0.22 15.60 7.90
N ASP A 101 0.65 16.25 7.11
CA ASP A 101 0.46 17.61 6.64
C ASP A 101 -0.14 17.59 5.23
N ASN A 102 -1.15 18.42 5.00
CA ASN A 102 -1.64 18.67 3.65
C ASN A 102 -0.69 19.64 2.94
N PHE A 103 -0.05 19.15 1.88
CA PHE A 103 0.91 19.93 1.09
C PHE A 103 0.26 20.80 0.01
N TRP A 104 -1.02 20.56 -0.27
CA TRP A 104 -1.75 21.18 -1.35
C TRP A 104 -3.00 21.85 -0.80
N ASN A 105 -3.44 22.91 -1.47
CA ASN A 105 -4.73 23.49 -1.16
C ASN A 105 -5.87 22.62 -1.72
N SER A 106 -7.10 22.86 -1.26
CA SER A 106 -8.27 22.06 -1.66
C SER A 106 -8.48 21.95 -3.17
N THR A 107 -8.12 22.98 -3.95
CA THR A 107 -8.23 22.93 -5.41
C THR A 107 -7.24 21.94 -6.01
N GLU A 108 -5.97 22.01 -5.59
CA GLU A 108 -4.91 21.12 -6.04
C GLU A 108 -5.14 19.66 -5.60
N GLU A 109 -5.59 19.45 -4.36
CA GLU A 109 -5.99 18.11 -3.88
C GLU A 109 -7.10 17.52 -4.76
N LYS A 110 -8.12 18.32 -5.08
CA LYS A 110 -9.22 17.89 -5.96
C LYS A 110 -8.74 17.56 -7.37
N GLN A 111 -7.76 18.30 -7.90
CA GLN A 111 -7.19 18.04 -9.23
C GLN A 111 -6.50 16.67 -9.28
N ILE A 112 -5.71 16.32 -8.27
CA ILE A 112 -5.08 15.00 -8.17
C ILE A 112 -6.16 13.92 -8.02
N MET A 113 -7.15 14.14 -7.14
CA MET A 113 -8.19 13.16 -6.87
C MET A 113 -9.04 12.86 -8.11
N LEU A 114 -9.44 13.88 -8.88
CA LEU A 114 -10.16 13.70 -10.14
C LEU A 114 -9.37 12.87 -11.14
N VAL A 115 -8.07 13.13 -11.30
CA VAL A 115 -7.21 12.35 -12.20
C VAL A 115 -7.05 10.92 -11.73
N LEU A 116 -6.93 10.70 -10.42
CA LEU A 116 -6.84 9.36 -9.85
C LEU A 116 -8.14 8.58 -10.05
N GLU A 117 -9.29 9.19 -9.77
CA GLU A 117 -10.61 8.59 -10.00
C GLU A 117 -10.80 8.23 -11.47
N GLU A 118 -10.51 9.14 -12.38
CA GLU A 118 -10.53 8.85 -13.81
C GLU A 118 -9.59 7.68 -14.15
N TYR A 119 -8.37 7.65 -13.63
CA TYR A 119 -7.46 6.53 -13.89
C TYR A 119 -7.99 5.20 -13.38
N VAL A 120 -8.56 5.16 -12.18
CA VAL A 120 -9.06 3.93 -11.54
C VAL A 120 -10.35 3.43 -12.20
N PHE A 121 -11.25 4.33 -12.60
CA PHE A 121 -12.59 3.99 -13.10
C PHE A 121 -12.75 4.07 -14.62
N SER A 122 -11.73 4.49 -15.38
CA SER A 122 -11.77 4.47 -16.86
C SER A 122 -11.33 3.14 -17.47
N ASN A 123 -11.19 2.09 -16.67
CA ASN A 123 -10.92 0.70 -17.10
C ASN A 123 -12.16 -0.17 -16.93
#